data_AF-A0A2I0SB58-F1
#
_entry.id   AF-A0A2I0SB58-F1
#
_cell.length_a   1.000
_cell.length_b   1.000
_cell.length_c   1.000
_cell.angle_alpha   90.00
_cell.angle_beta   90.00
_cell.angle_gamma   90.00
#
_symmetry.space_group_name_H-M   'P 1'
#
loop_
_entity.id
_entity.type
_entity.pdbx_description
1 polymer ?
#
loop_
_entity_poly.entity_id
_entity_poly.type
_entity_poly.pdbx_seq_one_letter_code
_entity_poly.pdbx_strand_id
1 'polypeptide(L)'
;MPRLALSDDFVADLISLQRPVQKEVNDAIQMFRSMTVPQLHASKGMHLEKLERARDPRIRTIRITRFYRGVLLAPDDGTELFTLLRVAPHDEAINWACKRAYSVNGATGGLEVRNVEALEQMETYFETKVVSTPTRLFEGHSDTVLRDLGVDDQVLRLARVCVTADDLTVMAPPMMPADQYEVLEYLAADYSPEDVWEQLIAPRGQTVRTAEDRPTPTLTEAILNTPNRIVEVTGPGELERILTEDLTRWRIFLHPAQRRYAYHPGFNGPAQVTGGPGTGKTVVALHRVRHLLRTGREGDRILLTTFTNAMAAALRDSLAFLLGDADAHLLDRVDVTTV
;
A
#
# COMPACT_ATOMS: atom_id res chain seq x y z
N MET A 1 -4.02 -6.27 26.07
CA MET A 1 -5.27 -6.51 25.32
C MET A 1 -4.92 -6.32 23.86
N PRO A 2 -5.34 -7.24 22.98
CA PRO A 2 -4.93 -7.24 21.58
C PRO A 2 -5.33 -5.93 20.92
N ARG A 3 -4.35 -5.27 20.31
CA ARG A 3 -4.55 -4.11 19.46
C ARG A 3 -4.87 -4.60 18.05
N LEU A 4 -5.56 -3.77 17.27
CA LEU A 4 -5.99 -4.13 15.93
C LEU A 4 -5.66 -3.01 14.96
N ALA A 5 -5.08 -3.34 13.83
CA ALA A 5 -4.93 -2.48 12.68
C ALA A 5 -5.69 -3.04 11.47
N LEU A 6 -6.05 -2.18 10.53
CA LEU A 6 -6.79 -2.51 9.32
C LEU A 6 -5.95 -2.12 8.11
N SER A 7 -5.74 -3.05 7.18
CA SER A 7 -5.17 -2.72 5.88
C SER A 7 -6.19 -2.03 4.97
N ASP A 8 -5.66 -1.34 3.96
CA ASP A 8 -6.41 -0.79 2.84
C ASP A 8 -7.26 -1.84 2.12
N ASP A 9 -6.68 -2.99 1.80
CA ASP A 9 -7.38 -4.12 1.19
C ASP A 9 -8.57 -4.59 2.06
N PHE A 10 -8.39 -4.65 3.39
CA PHE A 10 -9.46 -5.05 4.30
C PHE A 10 -10.60 -4.04 4.31
N VAL A 11 -10.27 -2.74 4.36
CA VAL A 11 -11.31 -1.69 4.37
C VAL A 11 -12.04 -1.64 3.03
N ALA A 12 -11.32 -1.78 1.92
CA ALA A 12 -11.91 -1.88 0.59
C ALA A 12 -12.89 -3.07 0.48
N ASP A 13 -12.49 -4.24 0.99
CA ASP A 13 -13.38 -5.40 1.07
C ASP A 13 -14.63 -5.09 1.89
N LEU A 14 -14.44 -4.57 3.10
CA LEU A 14 -15.53 -4.28 4.03
C LEU A 14 -16.56 -3.33 3.41
N ILE A 15 -16.13 -2.27 2.75
CA ILE A 15 -17.01 -1.31 2.07
C ILE A 15 -17.79 -1.98 0.92
N SER A 16 -17.19 -2.96 0.23
CA SER A 16 -17.82 -3.68 -0.87
C SER A 16 -18.89 -4.69 -0.42
N LEU A 17 -18.88 -5.10 0.85
CA LEU A 17 -19.83 -6.07 1.40
C LEU A 17 -21.24 -5.47 1.55
N GLN A 18 -22.25 -6.34 1.59
CA GLN A 18 -23.62 -5.93 1.93
C GLN A 18 -23.71 -5.46 3.39
N ARG A 19 -24.54 -4.44 3.66
CA ARG A 19 -24.72 -3.86 5.02
C ARG A 19 -24.89 -4.89 6.16
N PRO A 20 -25.66 -5.98 6.01
CA PRO A 20 -25.75 -6.99 7.07
C PRO A 20 -24.40 -7.65 7.37
N VAL A 21 -23.61 -7.96 6.34
CA VAL A 21 -22.28 -8.55 6.51
C VAL A 21 -21.28 -7.55 7.09
N GLN A 22 -21.36 -6.28 6.69
CA GLN A 22 -20.56 -5.21 7.30
C GLN A 22 -20.77 -5.13 8.81
N LYS A 23 -22.04 -5.25 9.24
CA LYS A 23 -22.38 -5.31 10.67
C LYS A 23 -21.74 -6.51 11.37
N GLU A 24 -21.82 -7.70 10.78
CA GLU A 24 -21.17 -8.91 11.34
C GLU A 24 -19.64 -8.76 11.44
N VAL A 25 -19.00 -8.08 10.49
CA VAL A 25 -17.57 -7.76 10.56
C VAL A 25 -17.27 -6.82 11.74
N ASN A 26 -18.07 -5.77 11.91
CA ASN A 26 -17.92 -4.86 13.04
C ASN A 26 -18.12 -5.58 14.38
N ASP A 27 -19.15 -6.42 14.48
CA ASP A 27 -19.42 -7.22 15.68
C ASP A 27 -18.25 -8.17 15.99
N ALA A 28 -17.67 -8.81 14.97
CA ALA A 28 -16.48 -9.65 15.12
C ALA A 28 -15.25 -8.86 15.58
N ILE A 29 -15.02 -7.65 15.06
CA ILE A 29 -13.93 -6.76 15.50
C ILE A 29 -14.12 -6.34 16.96
N GLN A 30 -15.33 -5.95 17.36
CA GLN A 30 -15.63 -5.59 18.74
C GLN A 30 -15.43 -6.79 19.68
N MET A 31 -15.90 -7.97 19.28
CA MET A 31 -15.66 -9.21 20.03
C MET A 31 -14.16 -9.49 20.18
N PHE A 32 -13.38 -9.35 19.10
CA PHE A 32 -11.93 -9.58 19.11
C PHE A 32 -11.22 -8.66 20.12
N ARG A 33 -11.54 -7.37 20.12
CA ARG A 33 -10.94 -6.36 21.01
C ARG A 33 -11.36 -6.54 22.48
N SER A 34 -12.49 -7.20 22.73
CA SER A 34 -12.98 -7.48 24.09
C SER A 34 -12.28 -8.65 24.80
N MET A 35 -11.46 -9.43 24.09
CA MET A 35 -10.79 -10.63 24.60
C MET A 35 -9.30 -10.40 24.83
N THR A 36 -8.67 -11.16 25.73
CA THR A 36 -7.20 -11.25 25.80
C THR A 36 -6.66 -12.20 24.72
N VAL A 37 -5.37 -12.15 24.41
CA VAL A 37 -4.75 -13.07 23.43
C VAL A 37 -4.99 -14.56 23.77
N PRO A 38 -4.84 -15.02 25.04
CA PRO A 38 -5.22 -16.38 25.41
C PRO A 38 -6.70 -16.71 25.18
N GLN A 39 -7.60 -15.76 25.45
CA GLN A 39 -9.04 -15.93 25.22
C GLN A 39 -9.38 -16.02 23.73
N LEU A 40 -8.71 -15.24 22.87
CA LEU A 40 -8.86 -15.32 21.42
C LEU A 40 -8.51 -16.73 20.90
N HIS A 41 -7.39 -17.28 21.35
CA HIS A 41 -6.98 -18.64 20.98
C HIS A 41 -7.94 -19.73 21.50
N ALA A 42 -8.56 -19.52 22.67
CA ALA A 42 -9.53 -20.44 23.23
C ALA A 42 -10.97 -20.27 22.67
N SER A 43 -11.23 -19.20 21.91
CA SER A 43 -12.57 -18.82 21.49
C SER A 43 -13.10 -19.75 20.39
N LYS A 44 -14.07 -20.60 20.76
CA LYS A 44 -14.83 -21.44 19.82
C LYS A 44 -15.73 -20.65 18.87
N GLY A 45 -16.01 -19.39 19.17
CA GLY A 45 -16.83 -18.51 18.30
C GLY A 45 -15.99 -17.83 17.23
N MET A 46 -14.84 -17.30 17.63
CA MET A 46 -13.96 -16.52 16.75
C MET A 46 -13.14 -17.42 15.82
N HIS A 47 -12.82 -18.64 16.25
CA HIS A 47 -12.03 -19.59 15.45
C HIS A 47 -10.73 -18.97 14.92
N LEU A 48 -9.88 -18.47 15.83
CA LEU A 48 -8.56 -17.95 15.46
C LEU A 48 -7.64 -19.11 15.04
N GLU A 49 -7.67 -19.46 13.77
CA GLU A 49 -7.08 -20.70 13.24
C GLU A 49 -5.80 -20.41 12.44
N LYS A 50 -4.82 -21.31 12.58
CA LYS A 50 -3.65 -21.36 11.69
C LYS A 50 -4.06 -22.00 10.37
N LEU A 51 -3.45 -21.56 9.27
CA LEU A 51 -3.59 -22.20 7.97
C LEU A 51 -2.38 -23.11 7.72
N GLU A 52 -2.61 -24.40 7.52
CA GLU A 52 -1.52 -25.39 7.32
C GLU A 52 -0.67 -25.11 6.09
N ARG A 53 -1.27 -24.54 5.03
CA ARG A 53 -0.61 -24.27 3.74
C ARG A 53 -0.20 -22.81 3.56
N ALA A 54 -0.26 -21.99 4.61
CA ALA A 54 0.15 -20.59 4.50
C ALA A 54 1.67 -20.47 4.37
N ARG A 55 2.11 -19.66 3.41
CA ARG A 55 3.52 -19.32 3.23
C ARG A 55 4.05 -18.47 4.40
N ASP A 56 3.19 -17.74 5.10
CA ASP A 56 3.54 -17.00 6.30
C ASP A 56 2.90 -17.63 7.55
N PRO A 57 3.73 -18.12 8.50
CA PRO A 57 3.25 -18.81 9.70
C PRO A 57 2.53 -17.89 10.68
N ARG A 58 2.51 -16.58 10.47
CA ARG A 58 1.76 -15.60 11.27
C ARG A 58 0.34 -15.38 10.79
N ILE A 59 0.02 -15.77 9.56
CA ILE A 59 -1.33 -15.62 9.02
C ILE A 59 -2.30 -16.49 9.80
N ARG A 60 -3.41 -15.88 10.23
CA ARG A 60 -4.55 -16.55 10.85
C ARG A 60 -5.83 -16.19 10.11
N THR A 61 -6.85 -16.99 10.31
CA THR A 61 -8.22 -16.62 9.94
C THR A 61 -9.09 -16.51 11.18
N ILE A 62 -10.08 -15.63 11.12
CA ILE A 62 -11.19 -15.57 12.08
C ILE A 62 -12.51 -15.76 11.36
N ARG A 63 -13.49 -16.28 12.08
CA ARG A 63 -14.87 -16.40 11.64
C ARG A 63 -15.56 -15.04 11.72
N ILE A 64 -16.12 -14.60 10.60
CA ILE A 64 -17.09 -13.49 10.59
C ILE A 64 -18.49 -14.09 10.61
N THR A 65 -18.80 -14.94 9.63
CA THR A 65 -20.05 -15.70 9.59
C THR A 65 -19.77 -17.17 9.26
N ARG A 66 -20.80 -17.98 8.98
CA ARG A 66 -20.58 -19.32 8.40
C ARG A 66 -19.93 -19.28 7.01
N PHE A 67 -20.10 -18.19 6.28
CA PHE A 67 -19.65 -18.06 4.90
C PHE A 67 -18.44 -17.14 4.73
N TYR A 68 -18.32 -16.09 5.55
CA TYR A 68 -17.23 -15.11 5.48
C TYR A 68 -16.14 -15.36 6.53
N ARG A 69 -14.89 -15.15 6.12
CA ARG A 69 -13.70 -15.20 6.98
C ARG A 69 -12.95 -13.86 6.90
N GLY A 70 -12.42 -13.44 8.05
CA GLY A 70 -11.40 -12.40 8.11
C GLY A 70 -10.03 -13.04 8.11
N VAL A 71 -9.09 -12.49 7.34
CA VAL A 71 -7.68 -12.88 7.36
C VAL A 71 -6.91 -11.85 8.16
N LEU A 72 -6.02 -12.30 9.03
CA LEU A 72 -5.21 -11.40 9.85
C LEU A 72 -3.76 -11.85 9.97
N LEU A 73 -2.86 -10.88 10.15
CA LEU A 73 -1.48 -11.09 10.54
C LEU A 73 -1.40 -11.05 12.06
N ALA A 74 -0.97 -12.17 12.67
CA ALA A 74 -0.75 -12.24 14.11
C ALA A 74 0.71 -11.89 14.45
N PRO A 75 0.98 -11.16 15.54
CA PRO A 75 2.34 -10.93 16.00
C PRO A 75 3.00 -12.22 16.49
N ASP A 76 4.28 -12.35 16.22
CA ASP A 76 5.15 -13.46 16.65
C ASP A 76 6.40 -12.99 17.41
N ASP A 77 6.54 -11.67 17.62
CA ASP A 77 7.65 -11.00 18.28
C ASP A 77 7.34 -10.57 19.73
N GLY A 78 6.24 -11.08 20.29
CA GLY A 78 5.76 -10.73 21.63
C GLY A 78 4.95 -9.43 21.69
N THR A 79 4.78 -8.72 20.58
CA THR A 79 3.82 -7.60 20.51
C THR A 79 2.38 -8.12 20.47
N GLU A 80 1.40 -7.22 20.70
CA GLU A 80 -0.03 -7.58 20.71
C GLU A 80 -0.83 -6.89 19.60
N LEU A 81 -0.17 -6.36 18.56
CA LEU A 81 -0.84 -5.70 17.43
C LEU A 81 -1.12 -6.70 16.30
N PHE A 82 -2.40 -7.02 16.10
CA PHE A 82 -2.87 -7.83 14.98
C PHE A 82 -3.29 -6.91 13.83
N THR A 83 -3.09 -7.34 12.58
CA THR A 83 -3.55 -6.58 11.41
C THR A 83 -4.59 -7.37 10.64
N LEU A 84 -5.78 -6.83 10.43
CA LEU A 84 -6.78 -7.37 9.51
C LEU A 84 -6.42 -7.01 8.08
N LEU A 85 -6.35 -8.03 7.23
CA LEU A 85 -5.77 -7.95 5.90
C LEU A 85 -6.79 -8.12 4.76
N ARG A 86 -7.85 -8.88 5.00
CA ARG A 86 -8.87 -9.27 4.01
C ARG A 86 -10.15 -9.69 4.70
N VAL A 87 -11.31 -9.44 4.11
CA VAL A 87 -12.56 -10.12 4.46
C VAL A 87 -13.25 -10.63 3.21
N ALA A 88 -13.42 -11.95 3.11
CA ALA A 88 -13.92 -12.59 1.89
C ALA A 88 -14.66 -13.90 2.22
N PRO A 89 -15.40 -14.49 1.25
CA PRO A 89 -15.93 -15.84 1.39
C PRO A 89 -14.83 -16.84 1.77
N HIS A 90 -15.21 -17.89 2.49
CA HIS A 90 -14.32 -18.85 3.14
C HIS A 90 -13.13 -19.29 2.27
N ASP A 91 -13.40 -19.88 1.11
CA ASP A 91 -12.37 -20.48 0.27
C ASP A 91 -11.52 -19.42 -0.43
N GLU A 92 -12.12 -18.29 -0.79
CA GLU A 92 -11.41 -17.14 -1.36
C GLU A 92 -10.43 -16.56 -0.34
N ALA A 93 -10.86 -16.35 0.90
CA ALA A 93 -10.03 -15.83 1.98
C ALA A 93 -8.83 -16.74 2.24
N ILE A 94 -9.05 -18.06 2.34
CA ILE A 94 -7.98 -19.03 2.58
C ILE A 94 -7.02 -19.09 1.40
N ASN A 95 -7.53 -19.19 0.17
CA ASN A 95 -6.69 -19.25 -1.03
C ASN A 95 -5.84 -17.98 -1.18
N TRP A 96 -6.44 -16.82 -0.94
CA TRP A 96 -5.75 -15.52 -0.94
C TRP A 96 -4.64 -15.45 0.12
N ALA A 97 -4.93 -15.93 1.33
CA ALA A 97 -4.04 -15.90 2.48
C ALA A 97 -2.85 -16.85 2.30
N CYS A 98 -3.08 -18.06 1.78
CA CYS A 98 -2.04 -19.07 1.61
C CYS A 98 -0.93 -18.66 0.65
N LYS A 99 -1.20 -17.74 -0.27
CA LYS A 99 -0.23 -17.27 -1.29
C LYS A 99 0.60 -16.07 -0.83
N ARG A 100 0.30 -15.50 0.33
CA ARG A 100 0.91 -14.26 0.80
C ARG A 100 1.89 -14.47 1.94
N ALA A 101 2.90 -13.61 1.95
CA ALA A 101 3.78 -13.45 3.09
C ALA A 101 4.11 -11.98 3.35
N TYR A 102 4.33 -11.65 4.61
CA TYR A 102 4.63 -10.30 5.03
C TYR A 102 6.08 -10.19 5.47
N SER A 103 6.70 -9.03 5.27
CA SER A 103 7.98 -8.72 5.93
C SER A 103 8.02 -7.25 6.28
N VAL A 104 9.12 -6.85 6.89
CA VAL A 104 9.47 -5.44 7.02
C VAL A 104 10.44 -5.08 5.89
N ASN A 105 10.22 -3.95 5.22
CA ASN A 105 11.21 -3.37 4.32
C ASN A 105 12.41 -2.88 5.14
N GLY A 106 13.61 -3.31 4.76
CA GLY A 106 14.83 -2.95 5.51
C GLY A 106 15.18 -1.46 5.47
N ALA A 107 14.72 -0.69 4.48
CA ALA A 107 14.99 0.75 4.36
C ALA A 107 13.89 1.61 4.96
N THR A 108 12.64 1.38 4.55
CA THR A 108 11.49 2.19 5.00
C THR A 108 11.00 1.78 6.38
N GLY A 109 11.40 0.59 6.87
CA GLY A 109 10.91 0.02 8.11
C GLY A 109 9.40 -0.29 8.07
N GLY A 110 8.74 -0.20 6.92
CA GLY A 110 7.30 -0.45 6.76
C GLY A 110 6.99 -1.92 6.49
N LEU A 111 5.75 -2.32 6.81
CA LEU A 111 5.21 -3.64 6.49
C LEU A 111 4.95 -3.76 4.98
N GLU A 112 5.48 -4.83 4.40
CA GLU A 112 5.31 -5.20 3.00
C GLU A 112 4.51 -6.49 2.88
N VAL A 113 3.78 -6.60 1.76
CA VAL A 113 3.11 -7.83 1.35
C VAL A 113 3.76 -8.38 0.08
N ARG A 114 3.99 -9.69 0.07
CA ARG A 114 4.45 -10.46 -1.09
C ARG A 114 3.37 -11.44 -1.51
N ASN A 115 3.12 -11.55 -2.81
CA ASN A 115 2.49 -12.74 -3.39
C ASN A 115 3.61 -13.73 -3.73
N VAL A 116 3.92 -14.63 -2.81
CA VAL A 116 5.08 -15.53 -2.89
C VAL A 116 5.00 -16.40 -4.14
N GLU A 117 3.82 -16.92 -4.45
CA GLU A 117 3.60 -17.74 -5.64
C GLU A 117 3.84 -16.95 -6.94
N ALA A 118 3.39 -15.70 -7.00
CA ALA A 118 3.62 -14.86 -8.17
C ALA A 118 5.10 -14.53 -8.38
N LEU A 119 5.83 -14.23 -7.29
CA LEU A 119 7.27 -13.98 -7.34
C LEU A 119 8.04 -15.22 -7.80
N GLU A 120 7.75 -16.41 -7.24
CA GLU A 120 8.37 -17.68 -7.65
C GLU A 120 8.10 -17.99 -9.16
N GLN A 121 6.89 -17.72 -9.64
CA GLN A 121 6.54 -17.89 -11.06
C GLN A 121 7.31 -16.92 -11.97
N MET A 122 7.49 -15.67 -11.53
CA MET A 122 8.26 -14.68 -12.27
C MET A 122 9.74 -15.04 -12.34
N GLU A 123 10.35 -15.44 -11.23
CA GLU A 123 11.76 -15.88 -11.22
C GLU A 123 11.98 -16.96 -12.27
N THR A 124 11.13 -17.99 -12.29
CA THR A 124 11.19 -19.08 -13.27
C THR A 124 11.03 -18.58 -14.72
N TYR A 125 10.09 -17.66 -14.95
CA TYR A 125 9.84 -17.10 -16.28
C TYR A 125 11.02 -16.26 -16.81
N PHE A 126 11.66 -15.48 -15.94
CA PHE A 126 12.78 -14.65 -16.36
C PHE A 126 14.09 -15.43 -16.46
N GLU A 127 14.32 -16.44 -15.61
CA GLU A 127 15.46 -17.37 -15.74
C GLU A 127 15.47 -18.06 -17.11
N THR A 128 14.30 -18.49 -17.59
CA THR A 128 14.16 -19.11 -18.92
C THR A 128 14.33 -18.11 -20.08
N LYS A 129 14.21 -16.81 -19.83
CA LYS A 129 14.45 -15.72 -20.78
C LYS A 129 15.87 -15.14 -20.74
N VAL A 130 16.78 -15.68 -19.92
CA VAL A 130 18.20 -15.25 -19.88
C VAL A 130 18.93 -15.74 -21.14
N VAL A 131 18.56 -15.19 -22.30
CA VAL A 131 19.26 -15.36 -23.56
C VAL A 131 19.25 -14.03 -24.30
N SER A 132 20.46 -13.52 -24.57
CA SER A 132 20.83 -12.48 -25.55
C SER A 132 20.41 -11.02 -25.32
N THR A 133 20.77 -10.38 -24.21
CA THR A 133 20.89 -8.91 -24.18
C THR A 133 22.08 -8.47 -23.33
N PRO A 134 23.00 -7.62 -23.83
CA PRO A 134 24.25 -7.29 -23.14
C PRO A 134 24.09 -6.30 -21.99
N THR A 135 23.03 -5.49 -21.96
CA THR A 135 22.80 -4.48 -20.91
C THR A 135 21.49 -4.72 -20.16
N ARG A 136 21.54 -4.61 -18.83
CA ARG A 136 20.36 -4.73 -17.94
C ARG A 136 19.94 -3.37 -17.40
N LEU A 137 18.65 -3.19 -17.12
CA LEU A 137 18.09 -1.91 -16.69
C LEU A 137 18.78 -1.35 -15.44
N PHE A 138 19.15 -2.22 -14.49
CA PHE A 138 19.75 -1.84 -13.22
C PHE A 138 21.25 -2.15 -13.11
N GLU A 139 21.93 -2.44 -14.22
CA GLU A 139 23.35 -2.84 -14.22
C GLU A 139 24.28 -1.77 -13.60
N GLY A 140 23.94 -0.49 -13.74
CA GLY A 140 24.70 0.63 -13.18
C GLY A 140 24.66 0.75 -11.65
N HIS A 141 23.80 -0.01 -10.97
CA HIS A 141 23.68 0.02 -9.51
C HIS A 141 24.19 -1.28 -8.91
N SER A 142 25.08 -1.19 -7.92
CA SER A 142 25.59 -2.39 -7.22
C SER A 142 24.50 -3.03 -6.37
N ASP A 143 24.65 -4.33 -6.06
CA ASP A 143 23.72 -5.03 -5.16
C ASP A 143 23.68 -4.37 -3.77
N THR A 144 24.81 -3.85 -3.29
CA THR A 144 24.88 -3.11 -2.02
C THR A 144 23.98 -1.88 -2.05
N VAL A 145 24.05 -1.07 -3.12
CA VAL A 145 23.19 0.11 -3.28
C VAL A 145 21.72 -0.28 -3.30
N LEU A 146 21.35 -1.35 -4.02
CA LEU A 146 19.95 -1.80 -4.06
C LEU A 146 19.47 -2.29 -2.69
N ARG A 147 20.29 -3.02 -1.94
CA ARG A 147 19.97 -3.43 -0.56
C ARG A 147 19.86 -2.23 0.39
N ASP A 148 20.75 -1.25 0.25
CA ASP A 148 20.67 0.02 1.00
C ASP A 148 19.36 0.75 0.67
N LEU A 149 18.84 0.67 -0.55
CA LEU A 149 17.52 1.21 -0.88
C LEU A 149 16.34 0.31 -0.45
N GLY A 150 16.61 -0.82 0.20
CA GLY A 150 15.58 -1.71 0.75
C GLY A 150 15.09 -2.78 -0.21
N VAL A 151 15.80 -3.03 -1.33
CA VAL A 151 15.53 -4.14 -2.23
C VAL A 151 16.07 -5.43 -1.61
N ASP A 152 15.19 -6.39 -1.35
CA ASP A 152 15.56 -7.70 -0.79
C ASP A 152 16.15 -8.65 -1.85
N ASP A 153 16.73 -9.77 -1.41
CA ASP A 153 17.39 -10.71 -2.32
C ASP A 153 16.46 -11.34 -3.37
N GLN A 154 15.15 -11.47 -3.08
CA GLN A 154 14.18 -12.03 -4.03
C GLN A 154 13.88 -11.03 -5.14
N VAL A 155 13.61 -9.77 -4.78
CA VAL A 155 13.38 -8.70 -5.76
C VAL A 155 14.68 -8.36 -6.50
N LEU A 156 15.83 -8.43 -5.85
CA LEU A 156 17.14 -8.20 -6.45
C LEU A 156 17.37 -9.15 -7.64
N ARG A 157 17.04 -10.44 -7.50
CA ARG A 157 17.14 -11.40 -8.61
C ARG A 157 16.26 -10.99 -9.80
N LEU A 158 15.04 -10.54 -9.55
CA LEU A 158 14.13 -10.03 -10.58
C LEU A 158 14.63 -8.72 -11.22
N ALA A 159 15.21 -7.82 -10.44
CA ALA A 159 15.83 -6.61 -10.95
C ALA A 159 16.99 -6.94 -11.91
N ARG A 160 17.82 -7.93 -11.57
CA ARG A 160 19.00 -8.32 -12.38
C ARG A 160 18.65 -8.94 -13.74
N VAL A 161 17.45 -9.45 -13.91
CA VAL A 161 16.96 -9.99 -15.19
C VAL A 161 16.16 -8.98 -16.01
N CYS A 162 15.80 -7.83 -15.42
CA CYS A 162 15.07 -6.75 -16.07
C CYS A 162 15.93 -6.05 -17.14
N VAL A 163 15.42 -5.92 -18.37
CA VAL A 163 16.15 -5.31 -19.50
C VAL A 163 15.63 -3.91 -19.78
N THR A 164 14.31 -3.73 -19.73
CA THR A 164 13.62 -2.49 -20.10
C THR A 164 12.67 -2.01 -19.00
N ALA A 165 12.33 -0.73 -19.03
CA ALA A 165 11.28 -0.19 -18.15
C ALA A 165 9.94 -0.92 -18.34
N ASP A 166 9.64 -1.40 -19.55
CA ASP A 166 8.44 -2.19 -19.82
C ASP A 166 8.46 -3.55 -19.08
N ASP A 167 9.62 -4.22 -19.01
CA ASP A 167 9.77 -5.43 -18.21
C ASP A 167 9.50 -5.17 -16.73
N LEU A 168 9.97 -4.03 -16.21
CA LEU A 168 9.69 -3.60 -14.84
C LEU A 168 8.19 -3.42 -14.62
N THR A 169 7.45 -2.81 -15.57
CA THR A 169 6.01 -2.59 -15.39
C THR A 169 5.21 -3.88 -15.24
N VAL A 170 5.67 -5.00 -15.81
CA VAL A 170 5.05 -6.33 -15.64
C VAL A 170 5.19 -6.82 -14.20
N MET A 171 6.23 -6.39 -13.49
CA MET A 171 6.49 -6.72 -12.09
C MET A 171 5.75 -5.82 -11.11
N ALA A 172 4.98 -4.84 -11.57
CA ALA A 172 4.26 -3.91 -10.70
C ALA A 172 3.37 -4.61 -9.65
N PRO A 173 3.07 -3.95 -8.51
CA PRO A 173 2.14 -4.48 -7.53
C PRO A 173 0.82 -4.92 -8.18
N PRO A 174 0.28 -6.09 -7.81
CA PRO A 174 0.59 -6.87 -6.61
C PRO A 174 1.66 -7.96 -6.80
N MET A 175 2.39 -7.96 -7.92
CA MET A 175 3.36 -9.02 -8.22
C MET A 175 4.61 -8.93 -7.33
N MET A 176 5.04 -7.72 -7.00
CA MET A 176 6.15 -7.47 -6.07
C MET A 176 5.76 -6.49 -4.95
N PRO A 177 6.56 -6.42 -3.86
CA PRO A 177 6.38 -5.41 -2.82
C PRO A 177 6.39 -4.00 -3.39
N ALA A 178 5.36 -3.23 -3.04
CA ALA A 178 5.15 -1.91 -3.63
C ALA A 178 6.24 -0.89 -3.30
N ASP A 179 6.88 -0.98 -2.13
CA ASP A 179 7.95 -0.07 -1.75
C ASP A 179 9.24 -0.38 -2.53
N GLN A 180 9.55 -1.66 -2.72
CA GLN A 180 10.70 -2.08 -3.55
C GLN A 180 10.46 -1.77 -5.04
N TYR A 181 9.23 -1.89 -5.53
CA TYR A 181 8.89 -1.50 -6.90
C TYR A 181 9.10 0.00 -7.10
N GLU A 182 8.68 0.82 -6.13
CA GLU A 182 8.84 2.27 -6.19
C GLU A 182 10.32 2.69 -6.27
N VAL A 183 11.18 2.02 -5.51
CA VAL A 183 12.64 2.21 -5.60
C VAL A 183 13.15 1.90 -7.01
N LEU A 184 12.81 0.73 -7.56
CA LEU A 184 13.24 0.34 -8.90
C LEU A 184 12.66 1.25 -9.98
N GLU A 185 11.45 1.75 -9.81
CA GLU A 185 10.81 2.68 -10.74
C GLU A 185 11.54 4.03 -10.79
N TYR A 186 11.98 4.55 -9.64
CA TYR A 186 12.78 5.77 -9.61
C TYR A 186 14.16 5.57 -10.27
N LEU A 187 14.84 4.46 -9.96
CA LEU A 187 16.14 4.17 -10.59
C LEU A 187 16.00 3.99 -12.11
N ALA A 188 14.92 3.34 -12.57
CA ALA A 188 14.62 3.19 -13.99
C ALA A 188 14.27 4.51 -14.69
N ALA A 189 13.92 5.55 -13.93
CA ALA A 189 13.69 6.91 -14.39
C ALA A 189 14.94 7.82 -14.22
N ASP A 190 16.13 7.21 -14.11
CA ASP A 190 17.44 7.87 -14.00
C ASP A 190 17.64 8.74 -12.75
N TYR A 191 16.84 8.55 -11.69
CA TYR A 191 17.12 9.17 -10.39
C TYR A 191 18.36 8.54 -9.75
N SER A 192 19.20 9.35 -9.11
CA SER A 192 20.36 8.83 -8.38
C SER A 192 19.93 8.06 -7.13
N PRO A 193 20.72 7.09 -6.63
CA PRO A 193 20.45 6.45 -5.35
C PRO A 193 20.27 7.45 -4.19
N GLU A 194 20.97 8.57 -4.24
CA GLU A 194 20.81 9.69 -3.30
C GLU A 194 19.42 10.32 -3.40
N ASP A 195 18.91 10.59 -4.62
CA ASP A 195 17.55 11.11 -4.82
C ASP A 195 16.49 10.12 -4.32
N VAL A 196 16.67 8.83 -4.62
CA VAL A 196 15.75 7.77 -4.15
C VAL A 196 15.72 7.74 -2.63
N TRP A 197 16.89 7.82 -1.99
CA TRP A 197 17.00 7.91 -0.54
C TRP A 197 16.25 9.10 0.02
N GLU A 198 16.53 10.30 -0.48
CA GLU A 198 15.97 11.56 0.00
C GLU A 198 14.46 11.66 -0.21
N GLN A 199 13.92 11.04 -1.26
CA GLN A 199 12.51 11.14 -1.61
C GLN A 199 11.65 10.02 -1.03
N LEU A 200 12.18 8.78 -0.92
CA LEU A 200 11.38 7.62 -0.55
C LEU A 200 11.65 7.11 0.88
N ILE A 201 12.90 7.22 1.34
CA ILE A 201 13.37 6.53 2.56
C ILE A 201 13.54 7.53 3.72
N ALA A 202 14.31 8.59 3.54
CA ALA A 202 14.55 9.61 4.57
C ALA A 202 13.25 10.26 5.11
N PRO A 203 12.23 10.57 4.29
CA PRO A 203 10.98 11.14 4.78
C PRO A 203 10.17 10.20 5.69
N ARG A 204 10.50 8.90 5.68
CA ARG A 204 9.93 7.89 6.58
C ARG A 204 10.71 7.74 7.89
N GLY A 205 11.69 8.61 8.13
CA GLY A 205 12.43 8.69 9.40
C GLY A 205 13.68 7.82 9.47
N GLN A 206 14.06 7.12 8.38
CA GLN A 206 15.28 6.34 8.34
C GLN A 206 16.52 7.24 8.18
N THR A 207 17.52 7.05 9.03
CA THR A 207 18.77 7.82 9.02
C THR A 207 20.02 7.00 8.69
N VAL A 208 19.93 5.67 8.74
CA VAL A 208 21.08 4.77 8.54
C VAL A 208 21.08 4.22 7.11
N ARG A 209 22.04 4.67 6.29
CA ARG A 209 22.13 4.31 4.87
C ARG A 209 22.54 2.88 4.61
N THR A 210 23.48 2.32 5.37
CA THR A 210 23.91 0.94 5.20
C THR A 210 22.83 -0.04 5.69
N ALA A 211 22.42 -1.00 4.87
CA ALA A 211 21.40 -1.99 5.26
C ALA A 211 21.80 -2.84 6.47
N GLU A 212 23.08 -3.23 6.57
CA GLU A 212 23.60 -4.10 7.63
C GLU A 212 23.62 -3.44 9.02
N ASP A 213 23.71 -2.11 9.07
CA ASP A 213 23.80 -1.33 10.31
C ASP A 213 22.42 -0.97 10.88
N ARG A 214 21.32 -1.32 10.20
CA ARG A 214 19.97 -0.91 10.59
C ARG A 214 19.41 -1.75 11.72
N PRO A 215 18.67 -1.13 12.65
CA PRO A 215 17.90 -1.89 13.63
C PRO A 215 16.77 -2.64 12.94
N THR A 216 16.51 -3.88 13.40
CA THR A 216 15.32 -4.64 12.97
C THR A 216 14.11 -4.12 13.74
N PRO A 217 13.13 -3.48 13.08
CA PRO A 217 11.93 -3.02 13.76
C PRO A 217 11.07 -4.21 14.19
N THR A 218 10.35 -4.05 15.30
CA THR A 218 9.25 -4.93 15.70
C THR A 218 8.14 -4.90 14.66
N LEU A 219 7.29 -5.91 14.64
CA LEU A 219 6.12 -5.95 13.75
C LEU A 219 5.18 -4.76 14.01
N THR A 220 5.04 -4.37 15.29
CA THR A 220 4.24 -3.18 15.65
C THR A 220 4.82 -1.91 15.04
N GLU A 221 6.13 -1.67 15.18
CA GLU A 221 6.79 -0.52 14.54
C GLU A 221 6.63 -0.56 13.02
N ALA A 222 6.75 -1.74 12.41
CA ALA A 222 6.57 -1.89 10.97
C ALA A 222 5.17 -1.55 10.47
N ILE A 223 4.15 -1.99 11.21
CA ILE A 223 2.75 -1.64 10.94
C ILE A 223 2.56 -0.12 11.04
N LEU A 224 3.09 0.50 12.10
CA LEU A 224 2.97 1.95 12.32
C LEU A 224 3.76 2.79 11.31
N ASN A 225 4.85 2.24 10.77
CA ASN A 225 5.62 2.83 9.65
C ASN A 225 4.94 2.65 8.29
N THR A 226 3.73 2.09 8.24
CA THR A 226 2.92 1.92 7.02
C THR A 226 1.63 2.74 7.05
N PRO A 227 1.63 4.02 7.47
CA PRO A 227 0.40 4.77 7.74
C PRO A 227 -0.42 5.07 6.47
N ASN A 228 0.18 4.87 5.29
CA ASN A 228 -0.48 5.06 4.00
C ASN A 228 -1.34 3.86 3.57
N ARG A 229 -1.13 2.67 4.15
CA ARG A 229 -1.86 1.44 3.81
C ARG A 229 -2.49 0.77 5.01
N ILE A 230 -2.06 1.10 6.23
CA ILE A 230 -2.54 0.46 7.46
C ILE A 230 -2.91 1.54 8.47
N VAL A 231 -4.05 1.37 9.12
CA VAL A 231 -4.53 2.25 10.18
C VAL A 231 -4.81 1.45 11.45
N GLU A 232 -4.31 1.92 12.58
CA GLU A 232 -4.61 1.30 13.88
C GLU A 232 -5.96 1.76 14.42
N VAL A 233 -6.71 0.83 15.04
CA VAL A 233 -7.93 1.09 15.78
C VAL A 233 -7.59 1.30 17.26
N THR A 234 -7.31 2.54 17.64
CA THR A 234 -6.87 2.98 18.97
C THR A 234 -8.01 3.18 19.98
N GLY A 235 -9.27 3.36 19.55
CA GLY A 235 -10.37 3.71 20.46
C GLY A 235 -11.76 3.13 20.14
N PRO A 236 -12.75 3.36 21.03
CA PRO A 236 -14.17 3.11 20.75
C PRO A 236 -14.70 4.13 19.74
N GLY A 237 -15.56 3.71 18.81
CA GLY A 237 -16.07 4.56 17.73
C GLY A 237 -15.08 4.84 16.60
N GLU A 238 -13.80 4.49 16.78
CA GLU A 238 -12.78 4.71 15.76
C GLU A 238 -12.93 3.78 14.56
N LEU A 239 -13.48 2.58 14.74
CA LEU A 239 -13.81 1.72 13.61
C LEU A 239 -14.88 2.37 12.73
N GLU A 240 -15.96 2.87 13.34
CA GLU A 240 -17.01 3.61 12.63
C GLU A 240 -16.45 4.89 11.99
N ARG A 241 -15.53 5.59 12.67
CA ARG A 241 -14.79 6.74 12.14
C ARG A 241 -13.92 6.36 10.94
N ILE A 242 -13.14 5.30 11.01
CA ILE A 242 -12.37 4.76 9.87
C ILE A 242 -13.32 4.41 8.73
N LEU A 243 -14.46 3.77 9.00
CA LEU A 243 -15.43 3.43 7.97
C LEU A 243 -16.14 4.65 7.36
N THR A 244 -16.18 5.81 8.02
CA THR A 244 -16.91 7.01 7.56
C THR A 244 -15.99 8.16 7.12
N GLU A 245 -14.99 8.52 7.92
CA GLU A 245 -13.93 9.49 7.61
C GLU A 245 -12.86 8.91 6.69
N ASP A 246 -12.37 7.67 6.92
CA ASP A 246 -11.42 7.07 5.95
C ASP A 246 -12.10 6.69 4.64
N LEU A 247 -13.44 6.58 4.52
CA LEU A 247 -14.09 6.54 3.20
C LEU A 247 -13.66 7.73 2.32
N THR A 248 -13.46 8.90 2.92
CA THR A 248 -12.91 10.08 2.22
C THR A 248 -11.42 9.90 1.94
N ARG A 249 -10.64 9.37 2.89
CA ARG A 249 -9.22 9.03 2.71
C ARG A 249 -8.96 7.97 1.63
N TRP A 250 -9.79 6.95 1.55
CA TRP A 250 -9.79 5.90 0.53
C TRP A 250 -10.25 6.44 -0.82
N ARG A 251 -11.23 7.36 -0.83
CA ARG A 251 -11.63 8.08 -2.06
C ARG A 251 -10.49 8.92 -2.64
N ILE A 252 -9.54 9.36 -1.81
CA ILE A 252 -8.33 10.06 -2.26
C ILE A 252 -7.08 9.19 -2.19
N PHE A 253 -7.20 7.87 -1.99
CA PHE A 253 -6.02 7.01 -1.90
C PHE A 253 -5.39 6.82 -3.28
N LEU A 254 -4.14 7.28 -3.42
CA LEU A 254 -3.36 7.08 -4.64
C LEU A 254 -2.60 5.75 -4.56
N HIS A 255 -3.00 4.78 -5.39
CA HIS A 255 -2.31 3.49 -5.48
C HIS A 255 -0.84 3.69 -5.88
N PRO A 256 0.12 2.91 -5.37
CA PRO A 256 1.55 3.05 -5.71
C PRO A 256 1.82 3.13 -7.22
N ALA A 257 1.22 2.24 -8.03
CA ALA A 257 1.35 2.26 -9.49
C ALA A 257 0.82 3.54 -10.19
N GLN A 258 0.04 4.37 -9.49
CA GLN A 258 -0.46 5.64 -10.01
C GLN A 258 0.46 6.83 -9.68
N ARG A 259 1.41 6.67 -8.75
CA ARG A 259 2.33 7.74 -8.31
C ARG A 259 3.16 8.29 -9.46
N ARG A 260 3.63 7.43 -10.35
CA ARG A 260 4.36 7.81 -11.57
C ARG A 260 3.63 8.84 -12.43
N TYR A 261 2.30 8.85 -12.42
CA TYR A 261 1.50 9.81 -13.18
C TYR A 261 1.19 11.07 -12.37
N ALA A 262 0.86 10.90 -11.09
CA ALA A 262 0.48 12.01 -10.23
C ALA A 262 1.69 12.91 -9.88
N TYR A 263 2.84 12.29 -9.58
CA TYR A 263 4.02 12.98 -9.04
C TYR A 263 5.14 13.17 -10.07
N HIS A 264 4.84 12.98 -11.36
CA HIS A 264 5.79 13.18 -12.44
C HIS A 264 6.35 14.62 -12.44
N PRO A 265 7.66 14.87 -12.52
CA PRO A 265 8.21 16.24 -12.45
C PRO A 265 7.69 17.16 -13.55
N GLY A 266 7.44 16.64 -14.75
CA GLY A 266 6.78 17.38 -15.84
C GLY A 266 6.69 16.54 -17.11
N PHE A 267 5.66 16.73 -17.93
CA PHE A 267 5.53 16.04 -19.23
C PHE A 267 5.94 16.99 -20.36
N ASN A 268 6.47 16.45 -21.46
CA ASN A 268 6.80 17.22 -22.67
C ASN A 268 5.52 17.58 -23.44
N GLY A 269 4.69 18.44 -22.84
CA GLY A 269 3.38 18.84 -23.35
C GLY A 269 2.20 18.20 -22.63
N PRO A 270 0.99 18.24 -23.23
CA PRO A 270 -0.22 17.66 -22.65
C PRO A 270 -0.07 16.15 -22.42
N ALA A 271 -0.54 15.67 -21.27
CA ALA A 271 -0.54 14.26 -20.91
C ALA A 271 -1.97 13.73 -20.75
N GLN A 272 -2.20 12.49 -21.21
CA GLN A 272 -3.47 11.80 -21.06
C GLN A 272 -3.27 10.54 -20.21
N VAL A 273 -4.08 10.40 -19.15
CA VAL A 273 -4.14 9.18 -18.33
C VAL A 273 -5.41 8.42 -18.69
N THR A 274 -5.26 7.23 -19.25
CA THR A 274 -6.36 6.33 -19.60
C THR A 274 -6.46 5.17 -18.60
N GLY A 275 -7.64 4.58 -18.50
CA GLY A 275 -7.90 3.46 -17.59
C GLY A 275 -9.38 3.12 -17.53
N GLY A 276 -9.70 1.86 -17.22
CA GLY A 276 -11.07 1.38 -17.11
C GLY A 276 -11.91 2.10 -16.03
N PRO A 277 -13.23 1.87 -15.98
CA PRO A 277 -14.06 2.35 -14.88
C PRO A 277 -13.49 1.92 -13.52
N GLY A 278 -13.49 2.82 -12.52
CA GLY A 278 -13.04 2.50 -11.16
C GLY A 278 -11.52 2.47 -10.93
N THR A 279 -10.68 2.66 -11.96
CA THR A 279 -9.20 2.56 -11.81
C THR A 279 -8.52 3.80 -11.19
N GLY A 280 -9.25 4.61 -10.41
CA GLY A 280 -8.67 5.73 -9.66
C GLY A 280 -8.16 6.94 -10.47
N LYS A 281 -8.50 7.10 -11.76
CA LYS A 281 -8.08 8.25 -12.60
C LYS A 281 -8.32 9.61 -11.94
N THR A 282 -9.49 9.77 -11.31
CA THR A 282 -9.85 10.98 -10.57
C THR A 282 -8.90 11.26 -9.41
N VAL A 283 -8.46 10.21 -8.71
CA VAL A 283 -7.51 10.32 -7.61
C VAL A 283 -6.13 10.73 -8.13
N VAL A 284 -5.69 10.15 -9.26
CA VAL A 284 -4.46 10.59 -9.95
C VAL A 284 -4.51 12.08 -10.26
N ALA A 285 -5.64 12.58 -10.78
CA ALA A 285 -5.81 14.00 -11.07
C ALA A 285 -5.73 14.87 -9.80
N LEU A 286 -6.38 14.47 -8.70
CA LEU A 286 -6.33 15.20 -7.42
C LEU A 286 -4.89 15.28 -6.87
N HIS A 287 -4.18 14.15 -6.86
CA HIS A 287 -2.78 14.12 -6.44
C HIS A 287 -1.87 14.89 -7.38
N ARG A 288 -2.17 14.91 -8.68
CA ARG A 288 -1.46 15.72 -9.66
C ARG A 288 -1.61 17.22 -9.36
N VAL A 289 -2.83 17.67 -9.08
CA VAL A 289 -3.09 19.05 -8.68
C VAL A 289 -2.31 19.40 -7.42
N ARG A 290 -2.37 18.57 -6.37
CA ARG A 290 -1.60 18.79 -5.13
C ARG A 290 -0.09 18.87 -5.40
N HIS A 291 0.45 17.97 -6.22
CA HIS A 291 1.87 17.98 -6.56
C HIS A 291 2.25 19.28 -7.26
N LEU A 292 1.49 19.69 -8.28
CA LEU A 292 1.74 20.93 -9.02
C LEU A 292 1.62 22.19 -8.15
N LEU A 293 0.72 22.22 -7.16
CA LEU A 293 0.63 23.33 -6.21
C LEU A 293 1.88 23.49 -5.34
N ARG A 294 2.52 22.36 -4.99
CA ARG A 294 3.71 22.30 -4.13
C ARG A 294 5.01 22.53 -4.88
N THR A 295 5.11 22.04 -6.12
CA THR A 295 6.34 22.10 -6.92
C THR A 295 6.32 23.22 -7.97
N GLY A 296 5.15 23.78 -8.26
CA GLY A 296 4.98 24.90 -9.19
C GLY A 296 5.52 26.23 -8.64
N ARG A 297 5.53 27.26 -9.51
CA ARG A 297 6.00 28.59 -9.11
C ARG A 297 4.98 29.28 -8.23
N GLU A 298 5.47 30.20 -7.41
CA GLU A 298 4.61 31.05 -6.59
C GLU A 298 3.68 31.88 -7.50
N GLY A 299 2.37 31.83 -7.23
CA GLY A 299 1.35 32.50 -8.04
C GLY A 299 0.74 31.68 -9.17
N ASP A 300 1.28 30.50 -9.53
CA ASP A 300 0.66 29.64 -10.54
C ASP A 300 -0.73 29.19 -10.07
N ARG A 301 -1.72 29.22 -10.98
CA ARG A 301 -3.11 28.79 -10.74
C ARG A 301 -3.43 27.55 -11.56
N ILE A 302 -4.27 26.69 -11.00
CA ILE A 302 -4.68 25.43 -11.64
C ILE A 302 -6.19 25.45 -11.86
N LEU A 303 -6.61 25.09 -13.07
CA LEU A 303 -8.01 24.85 -13.41
C LEU A 303 -8.26 23.34 -13.47
N LEU A 304 -9.21 22.85 -12.66
CA LEU A 304 -9.67 21.47 -12.66
C LEU A 304 -11.14 21.41 -13.09
N THR A 305 -11.42 20.74 -14.21
CA THR A 305 -12.77 20.68 -14.77
C THR A 305 -13.38 19.28 -14.73
N THR A 306 -14.70 19.21 -14.58
CA THR A 306 -15.48 17.95 -14.60
C THR A 306 -16.87 18.15 -15.23
N PHE A 307 -17.73 17.14 -15.29
CA PHE A 307 -18.98 17.20 -16.07
C PHE A 307 -20.19 17.78 -15.31
N THR A 308 -20.20 17.79 -13.98
CA THR A 308 -21.34 18.26 -13.20
C THR A 308 -20.92 19.07 -11.98
N ASN A 309 -21.76 20.01 -11.55
CA ASN A 309 -21.50 20.84 -10.36
C ASN A 309 -21.36 19.98 -9.10
N ALA A 310 -22.12 18.89 -8.99
CA ALA A 310 -22.00 17.95 -7.87
C ALA A 310 -20.62 17.27 -7.85
N MET A 311 -20.07 16.88 -9.02
CA MET A 311 -18.72 16.35 -9.10
C MET A 311 -17.67 17.42 -8.83
N ALA A 312 -17.87 18.65 -9.28
CA ALA A 312 -16.94 19.75 -9.03
C ALA A 312 -16.81 20.04 -7.52
N ALA A 313 -17.94 20.12 -6.81
CA ALA A 313 -17.96 20.25 -5.35
C ALA A 313 -17.24 19.08 -4.67
N ALA A 314 -17.56 17.83 -5.06
CA ALA A 314 -16.93 16.65 -4.49
C ALA A 314 -15.41 16.60 -4.72
N LEU A 315 -14.92 17.05 -5.87
CA LEU A 315 -13.48 17.17 -6.17
C LEU A 315 -12.82 18.24 -5.31
N ARG A 316 -13.48 19.39 -5.11
CA ARG A 316 -12.97 20.46 -4.25
C ARG A 316 -12.83 19.99 -2.80
N ASP A 317 -13.85 19.30 -2.27
CA ASP A 317 -13.81 18.75 -0.91
C ASP A 317 -12.70 17.69 -0.76
N SER A 318 -12.57 16.82 -1.77
CA SER A 318 -11.53 15.78 -1.78
C SER A 318 -10.12 16.38 -1.88
N LEU A 319 -9.95 17.45 -2.66
CA LEU A 319 -8.69 18.19 -2.74
C LEU A 319 -8.36 18.91 -1.42
N ALA A 320 -9.34 19.55 -0.80
CA ALA A 320 -9.18 20.21 0.51
C ALA A 320 -8.73 19.19 1.57
N PHE A 321 -9.39 18.04 1.63
CA PHE A 321 -9.01 16.95 2.52
C PHE A 321 -7.60 16.41 2.23
N LEU A 322 -7.21 16.29 0.96
CA LEU A 322 -5.88 15.84 0.55
C LEU A 322 -4.76 16.84 0.89
N LEU A 323 -5.04 18.14 0.87
CA LEU A 323 -4.08 19.19 1.26
C LEU A 323 -3.89 19.22 2.78
N GLY A 324 -4.97 19.03 3.54
CA GLY A 324 -4.95 19.14 5.01
C GLY A 324 -4.66 20.57 5.48
N ASP A 325 -4.56 20.75 6.80
CA ASP A 325 -4.48 22.10 7.40
C ASP A 325 -3.21 22.87 7.01
N ALA A 326 -2.07 22.18 6.90
CA ALA A 326 -0.79 22.80 6.57
C ALA A 326 -0.79 23.46 5.17
N ASP A 327 -1.46 22.83 4.21
CA ASP A 327 -1.50 23.27 2.82
C ASP A 327 -2.87 23.87 2.42
N ALA A 328 -3.76 24.15 3.38
CA ALA A 328 -5.12 24.60 3.11
C ALA A 328 -5.18 25.87 2.24
N HIS A 329 -4.23 26.79 2.45
CA HIS A 329 -4.08 28.04 1.68
C HIS A 329 -3.82 27.81 0.18
N LEU A 330 -3.30 26.64 -0.21
CA LEU A 330 -3.06 26.32 -1.62
C LEU A 330 -4.36 26.09 -2.40
N LEU A 331 -5.48 25.82 -1.71
CA LEU A 331 -6.77 25.61 -2.35
C LEU A 331 -7.29 26.87 -3.06
N ASP A 332 -6.88 28.06 -2.61
CA ASP A 332 -7.25 29.35 -3.22
C ASP A 332 -6.64 29.52 -4.62
N ARG A 333 -5.61 28.74 -4.95
CA ARG A 333 -4.96 28.72 -6.26
C ARG A 333 -5.63 27.74 -7.23
N VAL A 334 -6.70 27.06 -6.82
CA VAL A 334 -7.40 26.06 -7.64
C VAL A 334 -8.85 26.46 -7.92
N ASP A 335 -9.15 26.63 -9.19
CA ASP A 335 -10.53 26.76 -9.68
C ASP A 335 -11.04 25.37 -10.07
N VAL A 336 -12.08 24.88 -9.39
CA VAL A 336 -12.73 23.60 -9.69
C VAL A 336 -14.12 23.88 -10.24
N THR A 337 -14.36 23.55 -11.51
CA THR A 337 -15.60 23.93 -12.23
C THR A 337 -16.05 22.87 -13.24
N THR A 338 -17.12 23.16 -13.96
CA THR A 338 -17.61 22.30 -15.05
C THR A 338 -17.06 22.74 -16.41
N VAL A 339 -16.92 21.79 -17.36
CA VAL A 339 -16.63 22.09 -18.77
C VAL A 339 -17.85 22.57 -19.54
#